data_AF-W9RCL5-F1
#
_entry.id   AF-W9RCL5-F1
#
_cell.length_a   1.000
_cell.length_b   1.000
_cell.length_c   1.000
_cell.angle_alpha   90.00
_cell.angle_beta   90.00
_cell.angle_gamma   90.00
#
_symmetry.space_group_name_H-M   'P 1'
#
loop_
_entity.id
_entity.type
_entity.pdbx_description
1 polymer ?
#
loop_
_entity_poly.entity_id
_entity_poly.type
_entity_poly.pdbx_seq_one_letter_code
_entity_poly.pdbx_strand_id
1 'polypeptide(L)'
;MALINRSKSFSMVFLAIVTLLFLSGEAEGRGLRVRRPRGRGAGGDICRRADYPGLCRAVVRGQKSPYAASQATVKQLIAETIAAKKAAAKVAGKYRQVLGVCKENYGDALSSLRTSLGNMKAHDKGSFNSNLSAALTDYETCEDTFSEMGIRSPLARTNARLRQMADNGLYLATMWR
;
A
#
# COMPACT_ATOMS: atom_id res chain seq x y z
N MET A 1 49.89 21.04 25.82
CA MET A 1 48.76 21.95 25.62
C MET A 1 47.65 21.19 24.92
N ALA A 2 46.56 20.88 25.63
CA ALA A 2 45.41 20.15 25.14
C ALA A 2 44.15 21.01 25.37
N LEU A 3 43.32 21.21 24.35
CA LEU A 3 41.92 21.66 24.45
C LEU A 3 41.19 21.13 23.18
N ILE A 4 40.49 20.01 23.25
CA ILE A 4 39.11 19.75 23.75
C ILE A 4 38.03 19.91 22.66
N ASN A 5 37.52 18.73 22.31
CA ASN A 5 36.34 18.39 21.53
C ASN A 5 35.06 19.00 22.15
N ARG A 6 34.24 19.72 21.38
CA ARG A 6 32.92 20.21 21.83
C ARG A 6 31.83 19.20 21.46
N SER A 7 31.51 18.33 22.40
CA SER A 7 30.25 17.58 22.46
C SER A 7 29.10 18.54 22.78
N LYS A 8 28.03 18.48 21.97
CA LYS A 8 26.80 19.24 22.21
C LYS A 8 26.03 18.59 23.35
N SER A 9 25.95 19.30 24.47
CA SER A 9 25.21 18.91 25.68
C SER A 9 23.71 19.08 25.46
N PHE A 10 22.93 18.01 25.62
CA PHE A 10 21.46 18.07 25.66
C PHE A 10 21.01 18.50 27.06
N SER A 11 20.33 19.65 27.13
CA SER A 11 19.83 20.23 28.37
C SER A 11 18.64 19.43 28.92
N MET A 12 18.83 18.79 30.07
CA MET A 12 17.78 18.10 30.85
C MET A 12 17.12 19.08 31.83
N VAL A 13 16.29 20.01 31.36
CA VAL A 13 15.55 20.95 32.23
C VAL A 13 14.07 21.06 31.84
N PHE A 14 13.41 19.94 31.48
CA PHE A 14 11.97 19.95 31.18
C PHE A 14 11.16 18.87 31.92
N LEU A 15 11.66 18.40 33.07
CA LEU A 15 10.96 17.46 33.95
C LEU A 15 10.70 18.10 35.32
N ALA A 16 9.73 19.01 35.41
CA ALA A 16 9.02 19.33 36.66
C ALA A 16 7.94 20.42 36.44
N ILE A 17 6.81 20.09 35.81
CA ILE A 17 5.53 20.78 36.09
C ILE A 17 4.41 19.73 36.06
N VAL A 18 4.41 18.87 37.06
CA VAL A 18 3.25 18.07 37.45
C VAL A 18 3.03 18.33 38.93
N THR A 19 2.05 19.18 39.22
CA THR A 19 1.04 19.03 40.28
C THR A 19 0.63 20.41 40.75
N LEU A 20 -0.66 20.70 40.54
CA LEU A 20 -1.57 21.45 41.40
C LEU A 20 -2.56 22.17 40.49
N LEU A 21 -3.73 21.55 40.33
CA LEU A 21 -5.06 22.19 40.33
C LEU A 21 -6.09 21.07 40.08
N PHE A 22 -6.36 20.30 41.13
CA PHE A 22 -7.66 19.66 41.28
C PHE A 22 -8.60 20.69 41.89
N LEU A 23 -9.75 20.93 41.26
CA LEU A 23 -11.05 21.13 41.92
C LEU A 23 -12.17 21.13 40.86
N SER A 24 -12.93 20.03 40.87
CA SER A 24 -14.36 19.87 40.55
C SER A 24 -14.96 20.51 39.30
N GLY A 25 -15.31 19.66 38.33
CA GLY A 25 -16.33 19.90 37.32
C GLY A 25 -16.93 18.58 36.84
N GLU A 26 -17.99 18.12 37.50
CA GLU A 26 -18.88 17.05 37.01
C GLU A 26 -19.58 17.57 35.75
N ALA A 27 -19.06 17.21 34.58
CA ALA A 27 -19.78 17.38 33.32
C ALA A 27 -20.22 16.01 32.85
N GLU A 28 -21.52 15.79 32.93
CA GLU A 28 -22.25 14.65 32.40
C GLU A 28 -21.93 14.50 30.91
N GLY A 29 -20.92 13.67 30.61
CA GLY A 29 -20.54 13.33 29.27
C GLY A 29 -21.66 12.52 28.64
N ARG A 30 -22.63 13.20 28.01
CA ARG A 30 -23.46 12.60 26.96
C ARG A 30 -22.49 12.06 25.92
N GLY A 31 -22.18 10.78 26.05
CA GLY A 31 -21.44 10.03 25.05
C GLY A 31 -22.18 10.15 23.74
N LEU A 32 -21.76 11.10 22.91
CA LEU A 32 -21.94 11.03 21.47
C LEU A 32 -21.24 9.73 21.07
N ARG A 33 -22.00 8.64 21.05
CA ARG A 33 -21.68 7.50 20.22
C ARG A 33 -21.60 8.08 18.82
N VAL A 34 -20.39 8.45 18.39
CA VAL A 34 -20.09 8.59 16.97
C VAL A 34 -20.31 7.19 16.44
N ARG A 35 -21.54 6.99 15.96
CA ARG A 35 -21.96 5.78 15.28
C ARG A 35 -21.16 5.80 13.99
N ARG A 36 -19.92 5.29 14.02
CA ARG A 36 -19.20 4.90 12.80
C ARG A 36 -20.25 4.14 11.98
N PRO A 37 -20.61 4.60 10.77
CA PRO A 37 -21.54 3.85 9.97
C PRO A 37 -20.87 2.49 9.74
N ARG A 38 -21.37 1.46 10.42
CA ARG A 38 -21.14 0.08 10.05
C ARG A 38 -21.62 0.01 8.62
N GLY A 39 -20.67 -0.05 7.69
CA GLY A 39 -20.89 -0.06 6.25
C GLY A 39 -21.73 -1.27 5.89
N ARG A 40 -23.05 -1.12 6.01
CA ARG A 40 -24.04 -2.06 5.52
C ARG A 40 -24.17 -1.73 4.03
N GLY A 41 -23.21 -2.20 3.24
CA GLY A 41 -23.21 -2.06 1.79
C GLY A 41 -24.31 -2.90 1.16
N ALA A 42 -25.50 -2.31 1.04
CA ALA A 42 -26.48 -2.68 0.03
C ALA A 42 -26.38 -1.60 -1.06
N GLY A 43 -25.72 -1.92 -2.18
CA GLY A 43 -25.77 -1.12 -3.42
C GLY A 43 -24.95 0.18 -3.49
N GLY A 44 -23.98 0.41 -2.61
CA GLY A 44 -23.12 1.60 -2.63
C GLY A 44 -21.85 1.44 -3.48
N ASP A 45 -21.26 2.57 -3.88
CA ASP A 45 -19.94 2.63 -4.51
C ASP A 45 -18.85 2.05 -3.59
N ILE A 46 -18.39 0.85 -3.95
CA ILE A 46 -17.38 0.09 -3.20
C ILE A 46 -15.98 0.70 -3.27
N CYS A 47 -15.74 1.70 -4.12
CA CYS A 47 -14.44 2.35 -4.26
C CYS A 47 -14.34 3.66 -3.46
N ARG A 48 -15.43 4.13 -2.84
CA ARG A 48 -15.52 5.47 -2.25
C ARG A 48 -14.44 5.78 -1.20
N ARG A 49 -13.99 4.78 -0.45
CA ARG A 49 -12.99 4.95 0.63
C ARG A 49 -11.66 4.28 0.31
N ALA A 50 -11.44 3.90 -0.93
CA ALA A 50 -10.12 3.47 -1.37
C ALA A 50 -9.20 4.69 -1.42
N ASP A 51 -7.90 4.50 -1.23
CA ASP A 51 -6.92 5.59 -1.29
C ASP A 51 -6.81 6.16 -2.72
N TYR A 52 -7.11 5.32 -3.73
CA TYR A 52 -7.12 5.70 -5.14
C TYR A 52 -8.49 5.43 -5.78
N PRO A 53 -9.55 6.18 -5.42
CA PRO A 53 -10.94 5.85 -5.75
C PRO A 53 -11.22 5.93 -7.25
N GLY A 54 -10.61 6.88 -7.97
CA GLY A 54 -10.74 6.99 -9.43
C GLY A 54 -10.16 5.78 -10.16
N LEU A 55 -8.96 5.36 -9.75
CA LEU A 55 -8.31 4.16 -10.29
C LEU A 55 -9.10 2.89 -9.93
N CYS A 56 -9.58 2.79 -8.70
CA CYS A 56 -10.43 1.68 -8.26
C CYS A 56 -11.62 1.52 -9.20
N ARG A 57 -12.40 2.59 -9.43
CA ARG A 57 -13.57 2.55 -10.35
C ARG A 57 -13.21 2.07 -11.75
N ALA A 58 -12.10 2.59 -12.30
CA ALA A 58 -11.64 2.23 -13.63
C ALA A 58 -11.26 0.73 -13.73
N VAL A 59 -10.65 0.18 -12.69
CA VAL A 59 -10.19 -1.21 -12.66
C VAL A 59 -11.32 -2.18 -12.35
N VAL A 60 -12.22 -1.86 -11.41
CA VAL A 60 -13.31 -2.78 -11.03
C VAL A 60 -14.42 -2.84 -12.07
N ARG A 61 -14.44 -1.96 -13.07
CA ARG A 61 -15.36 -2.00 -14.24
C ARG A 61 -16.83 -2.27 -13.87
N GLY A 62 -17.32 -1.57 -12.83
CA GLY A 62 -18.71 -1.67 -12.38
C GLY A 62 -19.05 -2.88 -11.51
N GLN A 63 -18.07 -3.70 -11.10
CA GLN A 63 -18.29 -4.77 -10.13
C GLN A 63 -18.84 -4.19 -8.82
N LYS A 64 -19.93 -4.78 -8.32
CA LYS A 64 -20.60 -4.36 -7.07
C LYS A 64 -20.24 -5.23 -5.86
N SER A 65 -19.80 -6.46 -6.11
CA SER A 65 -19.33 -7.36 -5.06
C SER A 65 -17.86 -7.06 -4.77
N PRO A 66 -17.46 -6.80 -3.51
CA PRO A 66 -16.06 -6.64 -3.16
C PRO A 66 -15.19 -7.83 -3.55
N TYR A 67 -15.72 -9.05 -3.45
CA TYR A 67 -15.02 -10.27 -3.86
C TYR A 67 -14.73 -10.29 -5.37
N ALA A 68 -15.75 -10.01 -6.19
CA ALA A 68 -15.58 -9.94 -7.65
C ALA A 68 -14.69 -8.76 -8.08
N ALA A 69 -14.79 -7.63 -7.37
CA ALA A 69 -13.96 -6.45 -7.59
C ALA A 69 -12.48 -6.70 -7.24
N SER A 70 -12.19 -7.37 -6.12
CA SER A 70 -10.83 -7.84 -5.79
C SER A 70 -10.30 -8.77 -6.88
N GLN A 71 -11.10 -9.71 -7.37
CA GLN A 71 -10.69 -10.61 -8.45
C GLN A 71 -10.34 -9.86 -9.74
N ALA A 72 -11.19 -8.93 -10.15
CA ALA A 72 -10.97 -8.12 -11.34
C ALA A 72 -9.69 -7.28 -11.20
N THR A 73 -9.47 -6.72 -10.02
CA THR A 73 -8.27 -5.95 -9.68
C THR A 73 -7.01 -6.80 -9.79
N VAL A 74 -6.98 -8.00 -9.19
CA VAL A 74 -5.82 -8.90 -9.26
C VAL A 74 -5.57 -9.39 -10.68
N LYS A 75 -6.62 -9.70 -11.46
CA LYS A 75 -6.47 -10.08 -12.88
C LYS A 75 -5.90 -8.94 -13.72
N GLN A 76 -6.36 -7.70 -13.50
CA GLN A 76 -5.83 -6.53 -14.18
C GLN A 76 -4.37 -6.28 -13.76
N LEU A 77 -4.04 -6.42 -12.48
CA LEU A 77 -2.66 -6.36 -11.98
C LEU A 77 -1.76 -7.36 -12.70
N ILE A 78 -2.17 -8.63 -12.83
CA ILE A 78 -1.38 -9.63 -13.57
C ILE A 78 -1.09 -9.17 -15.00
N ALA A 79 -2.10 -8.65 -15.71
CA ALA A 79 -1.93 -8.17 -17.07
C ALA A 79 -0.96 -6.98 -17.16
N GLU A 80 -1.11 -5.99 -16.29
CA GLU A 80 -0.26 -4.80 -16.26
C GLU A 80 1.17 -5.13 -15.80
N THR A 81 1.35 -6.06 -14.85
CA THR A 81 2.68 -6.52 -14.40
C THR A 81 3.40 -7.33 -15.48
N ILE A 82 2.69 -8.12 -16.29
CA ILE A 82 3.27 -8.76 -17.49
C ILE A 82 3.78 -7.70 -18.46
N ALA A 83 3.01 -6.62 -18.69
CA ALA A 83 3.41 -5.53 -19.56
C ALA A 83 4.63 -4.77 -18.98
N ALA A 84 4.64 -4.50 -17.68
CA ALA A 84 5.75 -3.86 -16.97
C ALA A 84 7.03 -4.69 -17.05
N LYS A 85 6.94 -6.02 -16.82
CA LYS A 85 8.07 -6.95 -16.96
C LYS A 85 8.64 -6.96 -18.38
N LYS A 86 7.78 -6.95 -19.40
CA LYS A 86 8.21 -6.84 -20.80
C LYS A 86 8.85 -5.47 -21.09
N ALA A 87 8.32 -4.39 -20.55
CA ALA A 87 8.90 -3.06 -20.70
C ALA A 87 10.29 -2.98 -20.08
N ALA A 88 10.47 -3.49 -18.85
CA ALA A 88 11.76 -3.54 -18.17
C ALA A 88 12.81 -4.34 -18.97
N ALA A 89 12.39 -5.43 -19.62
CA ALA A 89 13.29 -6.24 -20.46
C ALA A 89 13.71 -5.55 -21.77
N LYS A 90 12.93 -4.59 -22.27
CA LYS A 90 13.22 -3.85 -23.52
C LYS A 90 14.13 -2.66 -23.33
N VAL A 91 14.25 -2.13 -22.11
CA VAL A 91 15.09 -0.97 -21.84
C VAL A 91 16.55 -1.41 -21.83
N ALA A 92 17.28 -1.06 -22.89
CA ALA A 92 18.71 -1.28 -23.01
C ALA A 92 19.50 -0.06 -22.47
N GLY A 93 20.76 -0.28 -22.11
CA GLY A 93 21.71 0.79 -21.78
C GLY A 93 22.00 0.94 -20.29
N LYS A 94 22.20 2.20 -19.85
CA LYS A 94 22.79 2.61 -18.56
C LYS A 94 22.15 1.97 -17.31
N TYR A 95 20.92 1.51 -17.41
CA TYR A 95 20.12 1.01 -16.27
C TYR A 95 19.96 -0.51 -16.24
N ARG A 96 20.72 -1.26 -17.05
CA ARG A 96 20.52 -2.71 -17.24
C ARG A 96 20.46 -3.50 -15.92
N GLN A 97 21.33 -3.19 -14.95
CA GLN A 97 21.33 -3.88 -13.65
C GLN A 97 20.08 -3.60 -12.84
N VAL A 98 19.71 -2.32 -12.69
CA VAL A 98 18.51 -1.88 -11.94
C VAL A 98 17.23 -2.44 -12.59
N LEU A 99 17.17 -2.46 -13.91
CA LEU A 99 16.05 -3.07 -14.66
C LEU A 99 16.00 -4.59 -14.50
N GLY A 100 17.14 -5.23 -14.27
CA GLY A 100 17.23 -6.64 -13.89
C GLY A 100 16.49 -6.91 -12.59
N VAL A 101 16.76 -6.11 -11.55
CA VAL A 101 16.06 -6.17 -10.26
C VAL A 101 14.56 -5.94 -10.43
N CYS A 102 14.15 -4.94 -11.22
CA CYS A 102 12.72 -4.74 -11.53
C CYS A 102 12.09 -5.95 -12.24
N LYS A 103 12.80 -6.58 -13.18
CA LYS A 103 12.29 -7.76 -13.91
C LYS A 103 12.10 -8.96 -12.98
N GLU A 104 12.99 -9.13 -12.01
CA GLU A 104 12.91 -10.15 -10.96
C GLU A 104 11.70 -9.89 -10.05
N ASN A 105 11.63 -8.69 -9.46
CA ASN A 105 10.49 -8.27 -8.62
C ASN A 105 9.14 -8.37 -9.35
N TYR A 106 9.03 -7.98 -10.62
CA TYR A 106 7.79 -8.21 -11.38
C TYR A 106 7.50 -9.70 -11.60
N GLY A 107 8.51 -10.56 -11.65
CA GLY A 107 8.34 -12.01 -11.66
C GLY A 107 7.75 -12.53 -10.36
N ASP A 108 8.29 -12.08 -9.24
CA ASP A 108 7.84 -12.46 -7.90
C ASP A 108 6.43 -11.94 -7.65
N ALA A 109 6.15 -10.69 -8.03
CA ALA A 109 4.81 -10.12 -8.00
C ALA A 109 3.81 -10.96 -8.79
N LEU A 110 4.18 -11.45 -9.98
CA LEU A 110 3.31 -12.32 -10.78
C LEU A 110 3.07 -13.67 -10.11
N SER A 111 4.07 -14.22 -9.41
CA SER A 111 3.90 -15.44 -8.62
C SER A 111 2.90 -15.20 -7.49
N SER A 112 3.13 -14.16 -6.69
CA SER A 112 2.28 -13.76 -5.56
C SER A 112 0.85 -13.44 -5.99
N LEU A 113 0.64 -12.71 -7.09
CA LEU A 113 -0.70 -12.41 -7.61
C LEU A 113 -1.47 -13.66 -8.06
N ARG A 114 -0.79 -14.65 -8.67
CA ARG A 114 -1.43 -15.92 -9.05
C ARG A 114 -1.79 -16.74 -7.82
N THR A 115 -0.89 -16.81 -6.84
CA THR A 115 -1.16 -17.43 -5.54
C THR A 115 -2.32 -16.76 -4.82
N SER A 116 -2.39 -15.43 -4.87
CA SER A 116 -3.49 -14.63 -4.33
C SER A 116 -4.84 -15.05 -4.95
N LEU A 117 -4.93 -15.23 -6.28
CA LEU A 117 -6.14 -15.78 -6.92
C LEU A 117 -6.49 -17.22 -6.46
N GLY A 118 -5.48 -18.05 -6.18
CA GLY A 118 -5.67 -19.38 -5.59
C GLY A 118 -6.27 -19.30 -4.19
N ASN A 119 -5.68 -18.50 -3.31
CA ASN A 119 -6.14 -18.26 -1.95
C ASN A 119 -7.57 -17.71 -1.91
N MET A 120 -7.90 -16.84 -2.87
CA MET A 120 -9.25 -16.31 -3.03
C MET A 120 -10.29 -17.42 -3.30
N LYS A 121 -9.95 -18.45 -4.09
CA LYS A 121 -10.82 -19.63 -4.32
C LYS A 121 -10.91 -20.54 -3.09
N ALA A 122 -9.84 -20.63 -2.31
CA ALA A 122 -9.80 -21.36 -1.05
C ALA A 122 -10.46 -20.59 0.12
N HIS A 123 -11.00 -19.39 -0.14
CA HIS A 123 -11.52 -18.47 0.88
C HIS A 123 -10.49 -18.09 1.98
N ASP A 124 -9.20 -18.24 1.69
CA ASP A 124 -8.11 -17.82 2.58
C ASP A 124 -7.77 -16.35 2.36
N LYS A 125 -8.52 -15.49 3.05
CA LYS A 125 -8.35 -14.03 3.02
C LYS A 125 -6.99 -13.58 3.57
N GLY A 126 -6.47 -14.27 4.58
CA GLY A 126 -5.18 -13.94 5.20
C GLY A 126 -4.05 -14.11 4.19
N SER A 127 -3.99 -15.28 3.57
CA SER A 127 -2.97 -15.58 2.55
C SER A 127 -3.20 -14.78 1.27
N PHE A 128 -4.45 -14.47 0.88
CA PHE A 128 -4.73 -13.53 -0.21
C PHE A 128 -4.08 -12.17 0.04
N ASN A 129 -4.33 -11.58 1.22
CA ASN A 129 -3.81 -10.26 1.59
C ASN A 129 -2.28 -10.28 1.65
N SER A 130 -1.70 -11.30 2.28
CA SER A 130 -0.24 -11.45 2.38
C SER A 130 0.42 -11.46 1.00
N ASN A 131 -0.10 -12.28 0.07
CA ASN A 131 0.45 -12.36 -1.29
C ASN A 131 0.20 -11.08 -2.11
N LEU A 132 -0.94 -10.40 -1.93
CA LEU A 132 -1.19 -9.14 -2.62
C LEU A 132 -0.31 -8.01 -2.09
N SER A 133 -0.05 -7.96 -0.78
CA SER A 133 0.92 -7.05 -0.17
C SER A 133 2.35 -7.32 -0.63
N ALA A 134 2.74 -8.59 -0.76
CA ALA A 134 4.05 -8.94 -1.33
C ALA A 134 4.22 -8.36 -2.75
N ALA A 135 3.22 -8.54 -3.62
CA ALA A 135 3.25 -7.95 -4.95
C ALA A 135 3.34 -6.40 -4.93
N LEU A 136 2.68 -5.75 -3.96
CA LEU A 136 2.80 -4.30 -3.77
C LEU A 136 4.24 -3.90 -3.41
N THR A 137 4.86 -4.61 -2.47
CA THR A 137 6.25 -4.39 -2.06
C THR A 137 7.22 -4.61 -3.21
N ASP A 138 7.01 -5.62 -4.06
CA ASP A 138 7.86 -5.85 -5.23
C ASP A 138 7.89 -4.63 -6.19
N TYR A 139 6.76 -3.94 -6.33
CA TYR A 139 6.69 -2.70 -7.12
C TYR A 139 7.38 -1.51 -6.43
N GLU A 140 7.34 -1.44 -5.10
CA GLU A 140 8.10 -0.45 -4.31
C GLU A 140 9.60 -0.70 -4.46
N THR A 141 10.06 -1.94 -4.24
CA THR A 141 11.47 -2.34 -4.36
C THR A 141 12.06 -1.98 -5.72
N CYS A 142 11.31 -2.21 -6.80
CA CYS A 142 11.74 -1.80 -8.14
C CYS A 142 11.97 -0.28 -8.24
N GLU A 143 11.09 0.53 -7.67
CA GLU A 143 11.25 1.99 -7.67
C GLU A 143 12.37 2.45 -6.73
N ASP A 144 12.47 1.84 -5.55
CA ASP A 144 13.48 2.15 -4.55
C ASP A 144 14.89 1.89 -5.08
N THR A 145 15.09 0.82 -5.86
CA THR A 145 16.39 0.54 -6.49
C THR A 145 16.85 1.68 -7.41
N PHE A 146 15.94 2.38 -8.09
CA PHE A 146 16.29 3.58 -8.86
C PHE A 146 16.60 4.77 -7.95
N SER A 147 15.79 4.96 -6.91
CA SER A 147 15.96 6.04 -5.93
C SER A 147 17.31 5.95 -5.19
N GLU A 148 17.70 4.77 -4.75
CA GLU A 148 18.97 4.48 -4.07
C GLU A 148 20.18 4.78 -4.96
N MET A 149 20.02 4.60 -6.28
CA MET A 149 21.03 4.94 -7.28
C MET A 149 21.02 6.43 -7.66
N GLY A 150 20.16 7.25 -7.05
CA GLY A 150 20.03 8.68 -7.32
C GLY A 150 19.53 8.99 -8.73
N ILE A 151 18.81 8.05 -9.37
CA ILE A 151 18.35 8.17 -10.75
C ILE A 151 16.83 8.10 -10.83
N ARG A 152 16.26 8.87 -11.76
CA ARG A 152 14.82 8.80 -12.02
C ARG A 152 14.49 7.51 -12.76
N SER A 153 13.57 6.73 -12.19
CA SER A 153 13.06 5.51 -12.82
C SER A 153 12.30 5.81 -14.11
N PRO A 154 12.65 5.17 -15.25
CA PRO A 154 11.82 5.19 -16.44
C PRO A 154 10.50 4.42 -16.24
N LEU A 155 10.39 3.64 -15.16
CA LEU A 155 9.23 2.84 -14.79
C LEU A 155 8.39 3.50 -13.69
N ALA A 156 8.75 4.69 -13.20
CA ALA A 156 8.12 5.35 -12.05
C ALA A 156 6.58 5.40 -12.14
N ARG A 157 6.05 5.80 -13.30
CA ARG A 157 4.60 5.86 -13.51
C ARG A 157 3.95 4.48 -13.50
N THR A 158 4.63 3.48 -14.05
CA THR A 158 4.18 2.09 -14.06
C THR A 158 4.16 1.51 -12.64
N ASN A 159 5.26 1.67 -11.89
CA ASN A 159 5.38 1.22 -10.50
C ASN A 159 4.33 1.86 -9.60
N ALA A 160 4.15 3.18 -9.71
CA ALA A 160 3.14 3.90 -8.96
C ALA A 160 1.74 3.36 -9.27
N ARG A 161 1.40 3.16 -10.55
CA ARG A 161 0.10 2.63 -10.95
C ARG A 161 -0.14 1.23 -10.39
N LEU A 162 0.84 0.33 -10.49
CA LEU A 162 0.73 -1.04 -9.99
C LEU A 162 0.58 -1.08 -8.46
N ARG A 163 1.34 -0.27 -7.72
CA ARG A 163 1.17 -0.09 -6.26
C ARG A 163 -0.24 0.35 -5.89
N GLN A 164 -0.73 1.40 -6.55
CA GLN A 164 -2.06 1.95 -6.29
C GLN A 164 -3.19 0.95 -6.59
N MET A 165 -3.01 0.10 -7.61
CA MET A 165 -3.94 -0.98 -7.90
C MET A 165 -3.90 -2.08 -6.83
N ALA A 166 -2.71 -2.47 -6.36
CA ALA A 166 -2.56 -3.46 -5.31
C ALA A 166 -3.16 -2.98 -3.99
N ASP A 167 -2.92 -1.71 -3.63
CA ASP A 167 -3.53 -1.04 -2.48
C ASP A 167 -5.06 -1.07 -2.54
N ASN A 168 -5.64 -0.64 -3.67
CA ASN A 168 -7.09 -0.73 -3.89
C ASN A 168 -7.60 -2.17 -3.76
N GLY A 169 -6.83 -3.17 -4.23
CA GLY A 169 -7.17 -4.58 -4.10
C GLY A 169 -7.22 -5.05 -2.63
N LEU A 170 -6.27 -4.61 -1.80
CA LEU A 170 -6.25 -4.84 -0.36
C LEU A 170 -7.42 -4.16 0.34
N TYR A 171 -7.71 -2.91 -0.03
CA TYR A 171 -8.88 -2.19 0.47
C TYR A 171 -10.18 -2.95 0.15
N LEU A 172 -10.37 -3.39 -1.09
CA LEU A 172 -11.53 -4.18 -1.51
C LEU A 172 -11.64 -5.49 -0.72
N ALA A 173 -10.49 -6.12 -0.44
CA ALA A 173 -10.43 -7.35 0.33
C ALA A 173 -10.92 -7.19 1.77
N THR A 174 -10.73 -6.02 2.38
CA THR A 174 -11.25 -5.75 3.74
C THR A 174 -12.77 -5.97 3.84
N MET A 175 -13.50 -5.82 2.73
CA MET A 175 -14.95 -5.94 2.65
C MET A 175 -15.49 -7.32 2.24
N TRP A 176 -14.62 -8.32 2.05
CA TRP A 176 -15.07 -9.70 1.85
C TRP A 176 -15.89 -10.19 3.04
N ARG A 177 -16.93 -10.97 2.77
CA ARG A 177 -17.74 -11.69 3.76
C ARG A 177 -17.40 -13.15 3.74
#